data_AF-A0A836SPK9-F1
#
_entry.id   AF-A0A836SPK9-F1
#
_cell.length_a   1.000
_cell.length_b   1.000
_cell.length_c   1.000
_cell.angle_alpha   90.00
_cell.angle_beta   90.00
_cell.angle_gamma   90.00
#
_symmetry.space_group_name_H-M   'P 1'
#
loop_
_entity.id
_entity.type
_entity.pdbx_description
1 polymer ?
#
loop_
_entity_poly.entity_id
_entity_poly.type
_entity_poly.pdbx_seq_one_letter_code
_entity_poly.pdbx_strand_id
1 'polypeptide(L)'
;MEEVLVVKDPAVRRITAEEVWAKLKSAQDLPTLPKVANKVVRMAVDPNVSLKEVARVVESDPALAFKILKVVNSAFYGFSRRIGSISLAVNILGTREVILLTLGVSVFSAFPPVPGKPSFDREAFWRHSIGCGAIARALEERFGKGGYDELFSGGLLHDIGKIPLDQYFHSKFLDALDISRRERMPMEDAELRVFGTTHEEVGGWLAERWQLPEGLVACIRYHHRPLEAPPEYREEVGLVHIADILTKARGVGLGGDNVGFSLMHDAVWKEFAKDLGEVDVERLTFEMEDEIERAEAFMELYIEDTSKEENC
;
A
#
# COMPACT_ATOMS: atom_id res chain seq x y z
N MET A 1 27.94 1.79 -18.44
CA MET A 1 28.42 2.45 -17.21
C MET A 1 28.00 3.90 -17.32
N GLU A 2 26.75 4.19 -16.99
CA GLU A 2 26.27 5.56 -16.90
C GLU A 2 26.52 6.05 -15.47
N GLU A 3 27.32 7.10 -15.35
CA GLU A 3 27.52 7.83 -14.10
C GLU A 3 26.17 8.40 -13.66
N VAL A 4 25.62 7.87 -12.58
CA VAL A 4 24.51 8.49 -11.84
C VAL A 4 24.93 9.93 -11.54
N LEU A 5 24.21 10.89 -12.12
CA LEU A 5 24.38 12.31 -11.84
C LEU A 5 23.96 12.56 -10.39
N VAL A 6 24.89 12.34 -9.47
CA VAL A 6 24.74 12.68 -8.06
C VAL A 6 24.83 14.19 -7.94
N VAL A 7 23.69 14.88 -8.04
CA VAL A 7 23.55 16.25 -7.56
C VAL A 7 23.83 16.20 -6.06
N LYS A 8 24.99 16.72 -5.65
CA LYS A 8 25.40 16.85 -4.25
C LYS A 8 24.72 18.10 -3.70
N ASP A 9 23.56 17.95 -3.06
CA ASP A 9 23.08 18.98 -2.15
C ASP A 9 23.89 18.85 -0.84
N PRO A 10 24.82 19.78 -0.53
CA PRO A 10 25.71 19.66 0.62
C PRO A 10 24.99 19.88 1.96
N ALA A 11 23.70 20.26 1.96
CA ALA A 11 22.96 20.58 3.17
C ALA A 11 22.33 19.34 3.87
N VAL A 12 22.11 18.24 3.15
CA VAL A 12 21.43 17.06 3.69
C VAL A 12 22.46 15.97 4.04
N ARG A 13 22.68 15.75 5.34
CA ARG A 13 23.45 14.57 5.80
C ARG A 13 22.75 13.30 5.30
N ARG A 14 23.42 12.57 4.40
CA ARG A 14 22.97 11.27 3.88
C ARG A 14 23.10 10.17 4.93
N ILE A 15 22.14 9.27 4.93
CA ILE A 15 22.17 7.97 5.62
C ILE A 15 22.32 6.89 4.54
N THR A 16 22.97 5.78 4.86
CA THR A 16 23.18 4.65 3.96
C THR A 16 22.08 3.59 4.08
N ALA A 17 21.91 2.77 3.04
CA ALA A 17 20.95 1.66 3.06
C ALA A 17 21.23 0.70 4.23
N GLU A 18 22.51 0.46 4.52
CA GLU A 18 22.96 -0.37 5.63
C GLU A 18 22.57 0.22 6.99
N GLU A 19 22.66 1.54 7.16
CA GLU A 19 22.21 2.23 8.37
C GLU A 19 20.68 2.16 8.53
N VAL A 20 19.92 2.33 7.43
CA VAL A 20 18.46 2.15 7.43
C VAL A 20 18.12 0.72 7.83
N TRP A 21 18.68 -0.27 7.15
CA TRP A 21 18.46 -1.68 7.44
C TRP A 21 18.84 -2.05 8.87
N ALA A 22 20.02 -1.62 9.33
CA ALA A 22 20.48 -1.89 10.70
C ALA A 22 19.52 -1.32 11.73
N LYS A 23 19.04 -0.08 11.55
CA LYS A 23 18.07 0.54 12.44
C LYS A 23 16.74 -0.21 12.44
N LEU A 24 16.22 -0.59 11.28
CA LEU A 24 14.94 -1.31 11.18
C LEU A 24 15.04 -2.74 11.76
N LYS A 25 16.20 -3.39 11.59
CA LYS A 25 16.48 -4.69 12.20
C LYS A 25 16.65 -4.61 13.71
N SER A 26 17.33 -3.58 14.21
CA SER A 26 17.63 -3.41 15.65
C SER A 26 16.52 -2.72 16.44
N ALA A 27 15.60 -2.03 15.78
CA ALA A 27 14.45 -1.40 16.42
C ALA A 27 13.61 -2.50 17.08
N GLN A 28 13.77 -2.65 18.40
CA GLN A 28 12.87 -3.45 19.23
C GLN A 28 11.42 -2.96 19.12
N ASP A 29 11.28 -1.66 18.80
CA ASP A 29 10.02 -0.98 18.57
C ASP A 29 9.58 -1.00 17.11
N LEU A 30 10.31 -1.66 16.16
CA LEU A 30 9.72 -1.94 14.85
C LEU A 30 8.46 -2.74 15.15
N PRO A 31 7.25 -2.20 14.91
CA PRO A 31 6.07 -2.80 15.48
C PRO A 31 6.02 -4.24 15.02
N THR A 32 6.14 -5.16 15.98
CA THR A 32 5.69 -6.51 15.75
C THR A 32 4.23 -6.38 15.35
N LEU A 33 3.84 -7.03 14.26
CA LEU A 33 2.43 -7.07 13.89
C LEU A 33 1.60 -7.33 15.15
N PRO A 34 0.52 -6.57 15.38
CA PRO A 34 -0.40 -6.85 16.48
C PRO A 34 -0.71 -8.36 16.51
N LYS A 35 -0.94 -8.93 17.70
CA LYS A 35 -1.12 -10.38 17.85
C LYS A 35 -2.10 -10.98 16.83
N VAL A 36 -3.11 -10.20 16.44
CA VAL A 36 -4.05 -10.56 15.37
C VAL A 36 -3.36 -10.60 14.01
N ALA A 37 -2.71 -9.53 13.54
CA ALA A 37 -1.98 -9.55 12.28
C ALA A 37 -0.90 -10.64 12.21
N ASN A 38 -0.17 -10.91 13.28
CA ASN A 38 0.79 -12.02 13.32
C ASN A 38 0.12 -13.39 13.11
N LYS A 39 -1.06 -13.61 13.69
CA LYS A 39 -1.83 -14.85 13.46
C LYS A 39 -2.38 -14.92 12.04
N VAL A 40 -2.85 -13.78 11.54
CA VAL A 40 -3.44 -13.63 10.21
C VAL A 40 -2.39 -13.87 9.12
N VAL A 41 -1.16 -13.38 9.28
CA VAL A 41 -0.09 -13.68 8.31
C VAL A 41 0.24 -15.17 8.29
N ARG A 42 0.29 -15.84 9.45
CA ARG A 42 0.46 -17.31 9.47
C ARG A 42 -0.68 -18.05 8.79
N MET A 43 -1.89 -17.51 8.87
CA MET A 43 -3.06 -18.05 8.18
C MET A 43 -3.01 -17.79 6.67
N ALA A 44 -2.37 -16.70 6.22
CA ALA A 44 -2.24 -16.37 4.79
C ALA A 44 -1.49 -17.44 4.00
N VAL A 45 -0.52 -18.08 4.65
CA VAL A 45 0.33 -19.12 4.05
C VAL A 45 -0.16 -20.54 4.37
N ASP A 46 -1.29 -20.69 5.07
CA ASP A 46 -1.88 -21.99 5.38
C ASP A 46 -2.99 -22.34 4.36
N PRO A 47 -2.76 -23.28 3.44
CA PRO A 47 -3.75 -23.65 2.42
C PRO A 47 -4.99 -24.34 3.01
N ASN A 48 -4.98 -24.72 4.29
CA ASN A 48 -6.08 -25.38 4.97
C ASN A 48 -6.82 -24.47 5.96
N VAL A 49 -6.52 -23.16 5.98
CA VAL A 49 -7.16 -22.24 6.93
C VAL A 49 -8.68 -22.24 6.73
N SER A 50 -9.42 -22.48 7.81
CA SER A 50 -10.88 -22.47 7.74
C SER A 50 -11.47 -21.06 7.90
N LEU A 51 -12.63 -20.83 7.28
CA LEU A 51 -13.42 -19.59 7.44
C LEU A 51 -13.65 -19.24 8.92
N LYS A 52 -13.88 -20.26 9.76
CA LYS A 52 -14.11 -20.10 11.20
C LYS A 52 -12.87 -19.64 11.96
N GLU A 53 -11.69 -20.06 11.54
CA GLU A 53 -10.45 -19.69 12.19
C GLU A 53 -10.08 -18.23 11.91
N VAL A 54 -10.21 -17.80 10.65
CA VAL A 54 -10.01 -16.39 10.28
C VAL A 54 -10.97 -15.50 11.05
N ALA A 55 -12.27 -15.81 11.01
CA ALA A 55 -13.27 -15.01 11.71
C ALA A 55 -12.96 -14.90 13.21
N ARG A 56 -12.63 -16.02 13.87
CA ARG A 56 -12.32 -16.05 15.31
C ARG A 56 -11.07 -15.23 15.66
N VAL A 57 -10.04 -15.24 14.80
CA VAL A 57 -8.82 -14.47 15.03
C VAL A 57 -9.07 -12.98 14.90
N VAL A 58 -9.81 -12.55 13.88
CA VAL A 58 -10.16 -11.14 13.69
C VAL A 58 -11.10 -10.67 14.80
N GLU A 59 -12.14 -11.44 15.13
CA GLU A 59 -13.10 -11.14 16.20
C GLU A 59 -12.46 -11.07 17.59
N SER A 60 -11.24 -11.62 17.76
CA SER A 60 -10.49 -11.51 19.02
C SER A 60 -9.97 -10.10 19.32
N ASP A 61 -10.01 -9.20 18.34
CA ASP A 61 -9.76 -7.76 18.50
C ASP A 61 -10.98 -6.98 18.00
N PRO A 62 -11.88 -6.56 18.91
CA PRO A 62 -13.11 -5.85 18.54
C PRO A 62 -12.88 -4.55 17.78
N ALA A 63 -11.78 -3.83 18.07
CA ALA A 63 -11.46 -2.58 17.40
C ALA A 63 -11.05 -2.85 15.94
N LEU A 64 -10.20 -3.84 15.73
CA LEU A 64 -9.81 -4.29 14.39
C LEU A 64 -10.99 -4.89 13.62
N ALA A 65 -11.82 -5.71 14.25
CA ALA A 65 -13.02 -6.27 13.64
C ALA A 65 -13.99 -5.16 13.20
N PHE A 66 -14.18 -4.13 14.01
CA PHE A 66 -14.99 -2.97 13.64
C PHE A 66 -14.42 -2.23 12.43
N LYS A 67 -13.10 -2.00 12.39
CA LYS A 67 -12.41 -1.36 11.26
C LYS A 67 -12.54 -2.19 9.98
N ILE A 68 -12.39 -3.52 10.07
CA ILE A 68 -12.58 -4.42 8.92
C ILE A 68 -14.04 -4.41 8.46
N LEU A 69 -15.02 -4.48 9.37
CA LEU A 69 -16.42 -4.38 8.98
C LEU A 69 -16.75 -3.03 8.33
N LYS A 70 -16.09 -1.93 8.74
CA LYS A 70 -16.19 -0.64 8.03
C LYS A 70 -15.64 -0.77 6.60
N VAL A 71 -14.47 -1.37 6.40
CA VAL A 71 -13.89 -1.61 5.06
C VAL A 71 -14.79 -2.50 4.20
N VAL A 72 -15.27 -3.63 4.74
CA VAL A 72 -16.13 -4.60 4.03
C VAL A 72 -17.50 -4.00 3.67
N ASN A 73 -18.01 -3.06 4.47
CA ASN A 73 -19.24 -2.33 4.16
C ASN A 73 -19.03 -1.04 3.38
N SER A 74 -17.78 -0.71 3.05
CA SER A 74 -17.53 0.39 2.13
C SER A 74 -18.20 0.08 0.81
N ALA A 75 -18.60 1.12 0.11
CA ALA A 75 -19.26 0.94 -1.17
C ALA A 75 -18.33 0.29 -2.20
N PHE A 76 -17.01 0.17 -1.92
CA PHE A 76 -16.06 -0.60 -2.71
C PHE A 76 -16.45 -2.08 -2.86
N TYR A 77 -16.98 -2.71 -1.80
CA TYR A 77 -17.50 -4.07 -1.92
C TYR A 77 -18.94 -4.12 -2.44
N GLY A 78 -19.61 -2.98 -2.55
CA GLY A 78 -20.90 -2.85 -3.24
C GLY A 78 -22.03 -3.71 -2.67
N PHE A 79 -21.93 -4.18 -1.43
CA PHE A 79 -22.91 -5.11 -0.88
C PHE A 79 -24.27 -4.44 -0.69
N SER A 80 -25.31 -5.05 -1.28
CA SER A 80 -26.71 -4.59 -1.17
C SER A 80 -27.27 -4.61 0.26
N ARG A 81 -26.62 -5.35 1.17
CA ARG A 81 -26.96 -5.41 2.60
C ARG A 81 -25.70 -5.24 3.42
N ARG A 82 -25.84 -4.53 4.54
CA ARG A 82 -24.76 -4.33 5.51
C ARG A 82 -24.31 -5.67 6.10
N ILE A 83 -23.01 -5.95 6.02
CA ILE A 83 -22.32 -7.07 6.62
C ILE A 83 -22.12 -6.79 8.11
N GLY A 84 -22.80 -7.55 8.96
CA GLY A 84 -22.82 -7.31 10.42
C GLY A 84 -21.84 -8.13 11.25
N SER A 85 -21.05 -9.03 10.65
CA SER A 85 -20.10 -9.89 11.38
C SER A 85 -18.93 -10.28 10.51
N ILE A 86 -17.76 -10.51 11.13
CA ILE A 86 -16.58 -10.98 10.41
C ILE A 86 -16.84 -12.37 9.84
N SER A 87 -17.52 -13.23 10.59
CA SER A 87 -17.99 -14.52 10.07
C SER A 87 -18.72 -14.39 8.74
N LEU A 88 -19.62 -13.39 8.58
CA LEU A 88 -20.29 -13.15 7.30
C LEU A 88 -19.34 -12.57 6.25
N ALA A 89 -18.45 -11.64 6.62
CA ALA A 89 -17.45 -11.08 5.72
C ALA A 89 -16.56 -12.17 5.12
N VAL A 90 -16.04 -13.08 5.95
CA VAL A 90 -15.20 -14.20 5.54
C VAL A 90 -15.96 -15.18 4.66
N ASN A 91 -17.25 -15.41 4.89
CA ASN A 91 -18.06 -16.28 4.02
C ASN A 91 -18.27 -15.69 2.62
N ILE A 92 -18.37 -14.36 2.50
CA ILE A 92 -18.65 -13.70 1.23
C ILE A 92 -17.35 -13.42 0.45
N LEU A 93 -16.32 -12.93 1.14
CA LEU A 93 -15.04 -12.52 0.56
C LEU A 93 -14.02 -13.65 0.47
N GLY A 94 -14.18 -14.70 1.29
CA GLY A 94 -13.16 -15.73 1.47
C GLY A 94 -12.16 -15.41 2.58
N THR A 95 -11.38 -16.43 2.96
CA THR A 95 -10.37 -16.33 4.02
C THR A 95 -9.22 -15.41 3.63
N ARG A 96 -8.68 -15.58 2.41
CA ARG A 96 -7.48 -14.88 1.93
C ARG A 96 -7.67 -13.37 1.89
N GLU A 97 -8.77 -12.91 1.31
CA GLU A 97 -9.10 -11.49 1.25
C GLU A 97 -9.23 -10.88 2.65
N VAL A 98 -10.01 -11.49 3.55
CA VAL A 98 -10.15 -10.96 4.92
C VAL A 98 -8.83 -10.97 5.69
N ILE A 99 -7.98 -11.97 5.46
CA ILE A 99 -6.64 -12.03 6.04
C ILE A 99 -5.81 -10.82 5.60
N LEU A 100 -5.77 -10.52 4.31
CA LEU A 100 -4.93 -9.45 3.79
C LEU A 100 -5.48 -8.06 4.13
N LEU A 101 -6.81 -7.88 4.13
CA LEU A 101 -7.47 -6.69 4.67
C LEU A 101 -7.12 -6.47 6.13
N THR A 102 -7.19 -7.54 6.93
CA THR A 102 -6.86 -7.48 8.36
C THR A 102 -5.41 -7.06 8.55
N LEU A 103 -4.50 -7.60 7.74
CA LEU A 103 -3.10 -7.23 7.77
C LEU A 103 -2.91 -5.73 7.48
N GLY A 104 -3.45 -5.22 6.37
CA GLY A 104 -3.35 -3.80 6.01
C GLY A 104 -3.86 -2.89 7.13
N VAL A 105 -5.09 -3.10 7.60
CA VAL A 105 -5.69 -2.32 8.70
C VAL A 105 -4.89 -2.42 10.00
N SER A 106 -4.31 -3.59 10.29
CA SER A 106 -3.50 -3.80 11.50
C SER A 106 -2.16 -3.08 11.43
N VAL A 107 -1.51 -3.11 10.27
CA VAL A 107 -0.25 -2.40 10.04
C VAL A 107 -0.48 -0.92 10.25
N PHE A 108 -1.58 -0.36 9.73
CA PHE A 108 -1.89 1.06 9.88
C PHE A 108 -2.13 1.43 11.34
N SER A 109 -2.82 0.56 12.08
CA SER A 109 -3.03 0.75 13.52
C SER A 109 -1.74 0.64 14.34
N ALA A 110 -0.70 -0.03 13.83
CA ALA A 110 0.57 -0.23 14.53
C ALA A 110 1.53 0.97 14.40
N PHE A 111 1.25 1.91 13.49
CA PHE A 111 2.04 3.12 13.30
C PHE A 111 1.15 4.36 13.50
N PRO A 112 0.91 4.78 14.76
CA PRO A 112 0.20 6.03 15.01
C PRO A 112 1.02 7.25 14.54
N PRO A 113 0.36 8.38 14.21
CA PRO A 113 1.05 9.64 13.92
C PRO A 113 2.00 10.02 15.06
N VAL A 114 3.10 10.72 14.74
CA VAL A 114 4.02 11.23 15.76
C VAL A 114 3.46 12.56 16.31
N PRO A 115 3.09 12.65 17.60
CA PRO A 115 2.50 13.88 18.14
C PRO A 115 3.44 15.09 17.99
N GLY A 116 2.89 16.23 17.56
CA GLY A 116 3.61 17.50 17.47
C GLY A 116 4.57 17.63 16.28
N LYS A 117 4.52 16.75 15.28
CA LYS A 117 5.36 16.83 14.07
C LYS A 117 4.54 16.70 12.78
N PRO A 118 3.93 17.80 12.29
CA PRO A 118 3.13 17.77 11.08
C PRO A 118 4.01 17.94 9.83
N SER A 119 3.98 16.98 8.90
CA SER A 119 4.49 17.17 7.53
C SER A 119 4.25 15.98 6.60
N PHE A 120 4.25 14.74 7.09
CA PHE A 120 3.75 13.60 6.30
C PHE A 120 2.26 13.42 6.53
N ASP A 121 1.48 13.68 5.49
CA ASP A 121 0.03 13.50 5.49
C ASP A 121 -0.32 12.01 5.37
N ARG A 122 -0.42 11.35 6.52
CA ARG A 122 -0.78 9.93 6.60
C ARG A 122 -2.21 9.67 6.11
N GLU A 123 -3.10 10.65 6.19
CA GLU A 123 -4.46 10.52 5.65
C GLU A 123 -4.42 10.45 4.11
N ALA A 124 -3.71 11.39 3.48
CA ALA A 124 -3.49 11.35 2.03
C ALA A 124 -2.79 10.05 1.60
N PHE A 125 -1.80 9.59 2.38
CA PHE A 125 -1.15 8.30 2.16
C PHE A 125 -2.14 7.12 2.15
N TRP A 126 -3.10 7.12 3.08
CA TRP A 126 -4.10 6.06 3.15
C TRP A 126 -5.08 6.10 2.01
N ARG A 127 -5.55 7.29 1.63
CA ARG A 127 -6.41 7.46 0.46
C ARG A 127 -5.73 6.91 -0.79
N HIS A 128 -4.44 7.21 -0.98
CA HIS A 128 -3.64 6.65 -2.08
C HIS A 128 -3.56 5.12 -2.03
N SER A 129 -3.21 4.56 -0.88
CA SER A 129 -3.05 3.11 -0.72
C SER A 129 -4.35 2.35 -1.01
N ILE A 130 -5.48 2.83 -0.47
CA ILE A 130 -6.78 2.17 -0.69
C ILE A 130 -7.25 2.39 -2.13
N GLY A 131 -7.07 3.58 -2.69
CA GLY A 131 -7.36 3.87 -4.10
C GLY A 131 -6.59 2.95 -5.03
N CYS A 132 -5.29 2.77 -4.79
CA CYS A 132 -4.43 1.87 -5.55
C CYS A 132 -4.91 0.41 -5.45
N GLY A 133 -5.23 -0.08 -4.25
CA GLY A 133 -5.83 -1.40 -4.07
C GLY A 133 -7.14 -1.57 -4.83
N ALA A 134 -8.02 -0.58 -4.76
CA ALA A 134 -9.31 -0.61 -5.44
C ALA A 134 -9.17 -0.67 -6.95
N ILE A 135 -8.28 0.18 -7.48
CA ILE A 135 -7.97 0.24 -8.91
C ILE A 135 -7.32 -1.08 -9.36
N ALA A 136 -6.36 -1.62 -8.62
CA ALA A 136 -5.70 -2.89 -8.94
C ALA A 136 -6.71 -4.05 -9.07
N ARG A 137 -7.69 -4.13 -8.15
CA ARG A 137 -8.76 -5.14 -8.23
C ARG A 137 -9.64 -4.93 -9.47
N ALA A 138 -10.03 -3.69 -9.76
CA ALA A 138 -10.85 -3.40 -10.94
C ALA A 138 -10.11 -3.70 -12.26
N LEU A 139 -8.78 -3.52 -12.27
CA LEU A 139 -7.94 -3.93 -13.40
C LEU A 139 -7.88 -5.45 -13.54
N GLU A 140 -7.81 -6.19 -12.43
CA GLU A 140 -7.85 -7.66 -12.45
C GLU A 140 -9.14 -8.19 -13.09
N GLU A 141 -10.30 -7.71 -12.64
CA GLU A 141 -11.60 -8.19 -13.11
C GLU A 141 -11.78 -8.02 -14.62
N ARG A 142 -11.09 -7.03 -15.20
CA ARG A 142 -11.19 -6.69 -16.63
C ARG A 142 -10.10 -7.31 -17.48
N PHE A 143 -8.89 -7.41 -16.95
CA PHE A 143 -7.68 -7.67 -17.74
C PHE A 143 -6.84 -8.81 -17.18
N GLY A 144 -7.06 -9.20 -15.93
CA GLY A 144 -6.42 -10.34 -15.33
C GLY A 144 -6.87 -11.63 -16.02
N LYS A 145 -5.95 -12.58 -16.14
CA LYS A 145 -6.25 -13.95 -16.61
C LYS A 145 -6.99 -14.80 -15.56
N GLY A 146 -7.41 -14.16 -14.45
CA GLY A 146 -7.93 -14.79 -13.25
C GLY A 146 -6.82 -15.41 -12.39
N GLY A 147 -6.96 -15.34 -11.07
CA GLY A 147 -6.11 -16.07 -10.11
C GLY A 147 -5.19 -15.20 -9.25
N TYR A 148 -5.32 -13.87 -9.28
CA TYR A 148 -4.54 -12.99 -8.40
C TYR A 148 -5.38 -12.57 -7.20
N ASP A 149 -5.58 -13.49 -6.26
CA ASP A 149 -6.37 -13.24 -5.03
C ASP A 149 -5.84 -12.09 -4.14
N GLU A 150 -4.73 -11.45 -4.51
CA GLU A 150 -3.98 -10.52 -3.67
C GLU A 150 -3.84 -9.11 -4.28
N LEU A 151 -4.39 -8.81 -5.46
CA LEU A 151 -4.14 -7.52 -6.14
C LEU A 151 -4.63 -6.30 -5.37
N PHE A 152 -5.79 -6.38 -4.72
CA PHE A 152 -6.24 -5.32 -3.80
C PHE A 152 -5.19 -5.07 -2.71
N SER A 153 -4.63 -6.15 -2.17
CA SER A 153 -3.68 -6.10 -1.06
C SER A 153 -2.29 -5.66 -1.51
N GLY A 154 -1.88 -6.02 -2.74
CA GLY A 154 -0.68 -5.52 -3.39
C GLY A 154 -0.76 -4.00 -3.55
N GLY A 155 -1.88 -3.49 -4.08
CA GLY A 155 -2.12 -2.04 -4.16
C GLY A 155 -2.25 -1.36 -2.79
N LEU A 156 -2.86 -2.01 -1.80
CA LEU A 156 -2.98 -1.47 -0.44
C LEU A 156 -1.63 -1.34 0.28
N LEU A 157 -0.70 -2.27 0.03
CA LEU A 157 0.56 -2.37 0.74
C LEU A 157 1.77 -1.85 -0.05
N HIS A 158 1.63 -1.51 -1.32
CA HIS A 158 2.77 -1.21 -2.22
C HIS A 158 3.75 -0.18 -1.62
N ASP A 159 3.22 0.91 -1.05
CA ASP A 159 4.02 1.98 -0.49
C ASP A 159 4.35 1.81 1.01
N ILE A 160 4.12 0.63 1.60
CA ILE A 160 4.18 0.48 3.07
C ILE A 160 5.54 0.84 3.67
N GLY A 161 6.62 0.81 2.88
CA GLY A 161 7.95 1.24 3.29
C GLY A 161 8.07 2.73 3.66
N LYS A 162 7.16 3.60 3.18
CA LYS A 162 7.13 5.03 3.57
C LYS A 162 6.83 5.21 5.06
N ILE A 163 6.04 4.32 5.67
CA ILE A 163 5.66 4.39 7.09
C ILE A 163 6.85 4.22 8.05
N PRO A 164 7.68 3.15 7.98
CA PRO A 164 8.86 3.05 8.83
C PRO A 164 9.91 4.12 8.54
N LEU A 165 10.03 4.60 7.29
CA LEU A 165 10.90 5.73 6.96
C LEU A 165 10.46 7.01 7.70
N ASP A 166 9.17 7.33 7.67
CA ASP A 166 8.60 8.43 8.44
C ASP A 166 8.76 8.21 9.96
N GLN A 167 8.45 7.01 10.47
CA GLN A 167 8.45 6.74 11.90
C GLN A 167 9.85 6.83 12.54
N TYR A 168 10.86 6.21 11.94
CA TYR A 168 12.20 6.11 12.53
C TYR A 168 13.18 7.15 12.02
N PHE A 169 12.90 7.73 10.85
CA PHE A 169 13.75 8.71 10.19
C PHE A 169 13.00 9.98 9.79
N HIS A 170 11.94 10.34 10.51
CA HIS A 170 11.04 11.46 10.22
C HIS A 170 11.70 12.66 9.55
N SER A 171 12.67 13.32 10.21
CA SER A 171 13.34 14.50 9.66
C SER A 171 13.99 14.26 8.30
N LYS A 172 14.56 13.08 8.07
CA LYS A 172 15.18 12.71 6.79
C LYS A 172 14.13 12.37 5.74
N PHE A 173 13.03 11.76 6.16
CA PHE A 173 11.91 11.52 5.27
C PHE A 173 11.30 12.84 4.78
N LEU A 174 11.25 13.87 5.64
CA LEU A 174 10.87 15.22 5.23
C LEU A 174 11.86 15.85 4.26
N ASP A 175 13.17 15.65 4.47
CA ASP A 175 14.19 16.10 3.50
C ASP A 175 13.93 15.46 2.12
N ALA A 176 13.60 14.17 2.06
CA ALA A 176 13.28 13.47 0.82
C ALA A 176 11.99 14.02 0.17
N LEU A 177 10.93 14.24 0.95
CA LEU A 177 9.68 14.85 0.47
C LEU A 177 9.91 16.27 -0.10
N ASP A 178 10.73 17.09 0.56
CA ASP A 178 11.07 18.43 0.08
C ASP A 178 11.90 18.38 -1.20
N ILE A 179 12.89 17.48 -1.30
CA ILE A 179 13.69 17.26 -2.52
C ILE A 179 12.78 16.84 -3.68
N SER A 180 11.94 15.82 -3.48
CA SER A 180 10.97 15.35 -4.48
C SER A 180 10.12 16.52 -5.00
N ARG A 181 9.54 17.32 -4.10
CA ARG A 181 8.69 18.47 -4.45
C ARG A 181 9.46 19.58 -5.16
N ARG A 182 10.62 19.98 -4.63
CA ARG A 182 11.42 21.12 -5.12
C ARG A 182 12.04 20.82 -6.47
N GLU A 183 12.55 19.61 -6.66
CA GLU A 183 13.22 19.18 -7.90
C GLU A 183 12.27 18.52 -8.90
N ARG A 184 11.01 18.26 -8.51
CA ARG A 184 10.00 17.56 -9.34
C ARG A 184 10.51 16.21 -9.82
N MET A 185 11.02 15.42 -8.88
CA MET A 185 11.56 14.10 -9.15
C MET A 185 10.77 13.00 -8.42
N PRO A 186 10.79 11.75 -8.91
CA PRO A 186 10.11 10.65 -8.25
C PRO A 186 10.57 10.48 -6.79
N MET A 187 9.66 10.05 -5.91
CA MET A 187 9.98 9.91 -4.48
C MET A 187 11.12 8.91 -4.26
N GLU A 188 11.16 7.82 -5.00
CA GLU A 188 12.21 6.81 -4.93
C GLU A 188 13.61 7.38 -5.25
N ASP A 189 13.71 8.32 -6.19
CA ASP A 189 14.98 8.99 -6.48
C ASP A 189 15.40 9.93 -5.35
N ALA A 190 14.44 10.66 -4.77
CA ALA A 190 14.69 11.54 -3.63
C ALA A 190 15.10 10.73 -2.38
N GLU A 191 14.45 9.61 -2.14
CA GLU A 191 14.80 8.67 -1.07
C GLU A 191 16.18 8.08 -1.28
N LEU A 192 16.51 7.64 -2.49
CA LEU A 192 17.84 7.11 -2.80
C LEU A 192 18.93 8.15 -2.51
N ARG A 193 18.66 9.44 -2.77
CA ARG A 193 19.57 10.54 -2.43
C ARG A 193 19.72 10.77 -0.93
N VAL A 194 18.71 10.47 -0.10
CA VAL A 194 18.74 10.75 1.35
C VAL A 194 19.18 9.53 2.16
N PHE A 195 18.69 8.35 1.77
CA PHE A 195 18.74 7.09 2.49
C PHE A 195 19.63 6.03 1.84
N GLY A 196 20.02 6.21 0.57
CA GLY A 196 20.72 5.15 -0.19
C GLY A 196 19.85 3.93 -0.48
N THR A 197 18.56 3.97 -0.14
CA THR A 197 17.53 2.95 -0.41
C THR A 197 16.20 3.66 -0.69
N THR A 198 15.18 2.91 -1.07
CA THR A 198 13.85 3.38 -1.48
C THR A 198 12.75 2.75 -0.63
N HIS A 199 11.55 3.32 -0.65
CA HIS A 199 10.39 2.78 0.06
C HIS A 199 9.99 1.38 -0.45
N GLU A 200 10.15 1.10 -1.74
CA GLU A 200 9.92 -0.23 -2.34
C GLU A 200 10.85 -1.29 -1.71
N GLU A 201 12.14 -0.99 -1.52
CA GLU A 201 13.09 -1.89 -0.87
C GLU A 201 12.79 -2.06 0.62
N VAL A 202 12.55 -0.94 1.33
CA VAL A 202 12.21 -0.95 2.76
C VAL A 202 10.91 -1.72 3.02
N GLY A 203 9.90 -1.52 2.17
CA GLY A 203 8.63 -2.24 2.21
C GLY A 203 8.82 -3.72 1.92
N GLY A 204 9.64 -4.08 0.93
CA GLY A 204 9.98 -5.46 0.62
C GLY A 204 10.66 -6.16 1.80
N TRP A 205 11.64 -5.53 2.45
CA TRP A 205 12.27 -6.11 3.64
C TRP A 205 11.28 -6.32 4.80
N LEU A 206 10.32 -5.39 4.94
CA LEU A 206 9.27 -5.48 5.95
C LEU A 206 8.32 -6.63 5.66
N ALA A 207 7.89 -6.78 4.41
CA ALA A 207 7.02 -7.85 3.94
C ALA A 207 7.67 -9.24 4.11
N GLU A 208 8.95 -9.37 3.76
CA GLU A 208 9.72 -10.60 3.97
C GLU A 208 9.84 -10.95 5.47
N ARG A 209 10.12 -9.95 6.31
CA ARG A 209 10.19 -10.13 7.76
C ARG A 209 8.84 -10.58 8.34
N TRP A 210 7.74 -10.11 7.75
CA TRP A 210 6.40 -10.54 8.11
C TRP A 210 6.04 -11.92 7.56
N GLN A 211 6.80 -12.46 6.60
CA GLN A 211 6.49 -13.73 5.91
C GLN A 211 5.23 -13.62 5.06
N LEU A 212 5.05 -12.49 4.37
CA LEU A 212 3.97 -12.34 3.41
C LEU A 212 4.18 -13.26 2.20
N PRO A 213 3.11 -13.65 1.49
CA PRO A 213 3.18 -14.33 0.21
C PRO A 213 4.15 -13.65 -0.77
N GLU A 214 4.87 -14.45 -1.56
CA GLU A 214 5.91 -13.97 -2.48
C GLU A 214 5.35 -12.99 -3.54
N GLY A 215 4.11 -13.17 -3.99
CA GLY A 215 3.42 -12.23 -4.89
C GLY A 215 3.26 -10.83 -4.28
N LEU A 216 2.82 -10.75 -3.02
CA LEU A 216 2.76 -9.48 -2.28
C LEU A 216 4.13 -8.86 -2.04
N VAL A 217 5.15 -9.66 -1.69
CA VAL A 217 6.52 -9.16 -1.56
C VAL A 217 6.97 -8.57 -2.91
N ALA A 218 6.66 -9.23 -4.02
CA ALA A 218 7.00 -8.75 -5.35
C ALA A 218 6.26 -7.45 -5.71
N CYS A 219 4.96 -7.37 -5.44
CA CYS A 219 4.17 -6.15 -5.62
C CYS A 219 4.76 -4.98 -4.84
N ILE A 220 5.14 -5.18 -3.57
CA ILE A 220 5.72 -4.12 -2.75
C ILE A 220 7.11 -3.72 -3.25
N ARG A 221 7.98 -4.68 -3.58
CA ARG A 221 9.38 -4.40 -3.94
C ARG A 221 9.57 -3.87 -5.36
N TYR A 222 8.71 -4.26 -6.30
CA TYR A 222 8.93 -4.01 -7.73
C TYR A 222 7.85 -3.13 -8.37
N HIS A 223 6.94 -2.51 -7.62
CA HIS A 223 5.86 -1.72 -8.22
C HIS A 223 6.35 -0.52 -9.04
N HIS A 224 7.54 0.04 -8.81
CA HIS A 224 8.12 1.05 -9.73
C HIS A 224 8.90 0.45 -10.89
N ARG A 225 9.24 -0.84 -10.82
CA ARG A 225 10.05 -1.57 -11.81
C ARG A 225 9.52 -2.98 -12.08
N PRO A 226 8.27 -3.14 -12.55
CA PRO A 226 7.63 -4.45 -12.66
C PRO A 226 8.34 -5.40 -13.62
N LEU A 227 9.10 -4.89 -14.60
CA LEU A 227 9.91 -5.72 -15.51
C LEU A 227 11.10 -6.41 -14.81
N GLU A 228 11.54 -5.88 -13.68
CA GLU A 228 12.58 -6.48 -12.83
C GLU A 228 12.03 -7.54 -11.87
N ALA A 229 10.71 -7.64 -11.72
CA ALA A 229 10.08 -8.66 -10.87
C ALA A 229 10.29 -10.09 -11.43
N PRO A 230 10.19 -11.13 -10.58
CA PRO A 230 10.21 -12.52 -11.03
C PRO A 230 9.14 -12.76 -12.11
N PRO A 231 9.45 -13.49 -13.21
CA PRO A 231 8.56 -13.66 -14.36
C PRO A 231 7.13 -14.08 -14.02
N GLU A 232 6.95 -14.92 -13.00
CA GLU A 232 5.67 -15.42 -12.50
C GLU A 232 4.79 -14.34 -11.82
N TYR A 233 5.40 -13.26 -11.33
CA TYR A 233 4.69 -12.17 -10.64
C TYR A 233 4.60 -10.88 -11.48
N ARG A 234 5.31 -10.77 -12.60
CA ARG A 234 5.38 -9.52 -13.40
C ARG A 234 4.01 -8.96 -13.79
N GLU A 235 3.05 -9.82 -14.09
CA GLU A 235 1.68 -9.40 -14.43
C GLU A 235 0.98 -8.78 -13.23
N GLU A 236 1.04 -9.43 -12.06
CA GLU A 236 0.49 -8.91 -10.80
C GLU A 236 1.14 -7.57 -10.42
N VAL A 237 2.47 -7.50 -10.45
CA VAL A 237 3.22 -6.26 -10.15
C VAL A 237 2.92 -5.17 -11.19
N GLY A 238 2.78 -5.53 -12.46
CA GLY A 238 2.41 -4.60 -13.53
C GLY A 238 1.02 -3.98 -13.34
N LEU A 239 0.05 -4.76 -12.86
CA LEU A 239 -1.29 -4.26 -12.54
C LEU A 239 -1.26 -3.29 -11.34
N VAL A 240 -0.46 -3.60 -10.30
CA VAL A 240 -0.25 -2.68 -9.17
C VAL A 240 0.45 -1.39 -9.61
N HIS A 241 1.46 -1.50 -10.47
CA HIS A 241 2.15 -0.33 -11.05
C HIS A 241 1.19 0.59 -11.80
N ILE A 242 0.36 0.02 -12.68
CA ILE A 242 -0.65 0.79 -13.41
C ILE A 242 -1.65 1.40 -12.43
N ALA A 243 -2.04 0.67 -11.39
CA ALA A 243 -2.97 1.16 -10.39
C ALA A 243 -2.43 2.37 -9.61
N ASP A 244 -1.16 2.33 -9.24
CA ASP A 244 -0.45 3.44 -8.60
C ASP A 244 -0.45 4.69 -9.49
N ILE A 245 -0.11 4.53 -10.78
CA ILE A 245 -0.14 5.62 -11.76
C ILE A 245 -1.56 6.22 -11.89
N LEU A 246 -2.58 5.37 -12.04
CA LEU A 246 -3.98 5.83 -12.20
C LEU A 246 -4.51 6.51 -10.93
N THR A 247 -4.07 6.08 -9.75
CA THR A 247 -4.45 6.73 -8.48
C THR A 247 -3.82 8.11 -8.39
N LYS A 248 -2.52 8.23 -8.73
CA LYS A 248 -1.80 9.51 -8.82
C LYS A 248 -2.42 10.44 -9.86
N ALA A 249 -2.84 9.92 -11.02
CA ALA A 249 -3.56 10.66 -12.06
C ALA A 249 -4.78 11.42 -11.55
N ARG A 250 -5.47 10.86 -10.58
CA ARG A 250 -6.71 11.41 -10.02
C ARG A 250 -6.47 12.35 -8.85
N GLY A 251 -5.22 12.53 -8.40
CA GLY A 251 -4.90 13.36 -7.25
C GLY A 251 -5.35 12.75 -5.92
N VAL A 252 -5.58 11.44 -5.88
CA VAL A 252 -6.04 10.71 -4.69
C VAL A 252 -4.84 10.45 -3.79
N GLY A 253 -4.46 11.44 -2.99
CA GLY A 253 -3.32 11.34 -2.10
C GLY A 253 -1.99 11.26 -2.85
N LEU A 254 -1.12 12.24 -2.67
CA LEU A 254 0.14 12.25 -3.43
C LEU A 254 1.24 11.47 -2.72
N GLY A 255 1.11 11.17 -1.42
CA GLY A 255 2.08 10.35 -0.68
C GLY A 255 3.54 10.83 -0.72
N GLY A 256 3.81 12.03 -1.26
CA GLY A 256 5.14 12.56 -1.58
C GLY A 256 5.50 12.67 -3.08
N ASP A 257 4.80 11.97 -3.97
CA ASP A 257 5.03 11.92 -5.41
C ASP A 257 4.25 13.03 -6.14
N ASN A 258 4.95 14.00 -6.71
CA ASN A 258 4.34 15.15 -7.41
C ASN A 258 4.77 15.30 -8.87
N VAL A 259 5.26 14.23 -9.50
CA VAL A 259 5.74 14.28 -10.89
C VAL A 259 4.64 13.84 -11.85
N GLY A 260 4.53 14.53 -12.99
CA GLY A 260 3.63 14.11 -14.07
C GLY A 260 4.09 12.78 -14.69
N PHE A 261 3.15 11.89 -14.96
CA PHE A 261 3.40 10.60 -15.63
C PHE A 261 2.91 10.65 -17.09
N SER A 262 3.34 9.69 -17.90
CA SER A 262 2.81 9.50 -19.25
C SER A 262 2.55 8.02 -19.52
N LEU A 263 1.28 7.61 -19.40
CA LEU A 263 0.84 6.25 -19.71
C LEU A 263 1.29 5.80 -21.11
N MET A 264 1.23 6.71 -22.09
CA MET A 264 1.63 6.43 -23.48
C MET A 264 3.13 6.15 -23.65
N HIS A 265 3.98 6.61 -22.73
CA HIS A 265 5.42 6.38 -22.80
C HIS A 265 5.89 5.27 -21.86
N ASP A 266 5.05 4.88 -20.90
CA ASP A 266 5.34 3.86 -19.92
C ASP A 266 5.56 2.49 -20.56
N ALA A 267 6.68 1.85 -20.21
CA ALA A 267 7.09 0.57 -20.80
C ALA A 267 6.21 -0.59 -20.33
N VAL A 268 5.75 -0.52 -19.09
CA VAL A 268 4.85 -1.48 -18.44
C VAL A 268 3.49 -1.39 -19.10
N TRP A 269 2.97 -0.16 -19.23
CA TRP A 269 1.76 0.10 -20.01
C TRP A 269 1.93 -0.47 -21.42
N LYS A 270 3.01 -0.20 -22.17
CA LYS A 270 3.16 -0.78 -23.53
C LYS A 270 3.24 -2.31 -23.59
N GLU A 271 3.73 -2.96 -22.54
CA GLU A 271 3.87 -4.40 -22.48
C GLU A 271 2.55 -5.08 -22.11
N PHE A 272 1.89 -4.58 -21.06
CA PHE A 272 0.64 -5.11 -20.53
C PHE A 272 -0.60 -4.55 -21.25
N ALA A 273 -0.51 -3.35 -21.86
CA ALA A 273 -1.57 -2.72 -22.64
C ALA A 273 -1.70 -3.18 -24.08
N LYS A 274 -0.92 -4.17 -24.52
CA LYS A 274 -1.23 -4.83 -25.81
C LYS A 274 -2.61 -5.48 -25.76
N ASP A 275 -3.04 -5.94 -24.58
CA ASP A 275 -4.39 -6.40 -24.30
C ASP A 275 -5.31 -5.28 -23.75
N LEU A 276 -4.74 -4.21 -23.14
CA LEU A 276 -5.47 -2.99 -22.71
C LEU A 276 -5.71 -1.96 -23.84
N GLY A 277 -5.36 -2.25 -25.09
CA GLY A 277 -5.39 -1.29 -26.20
C GLY A 277 -6.78 -0.77 -26.59
N GLU A 278 -7.84 -1.43 -26.12
CA GLU A 278 -9.24 -1.00 -26.27
C GLU A 278 -9.78 -0.28 -25.02
N VAL A 279 -8.96 -0.09 -23.99
CA VAL A 279 -9.37 0.49 -22.71
C VAL A 279 -9.43 1.99 -22.86
N ASP A 280 -10.65 2.50 -22.80
CA ASP A 280 -10.91 3.92 -22.61
C ASP A 280 -10.40 4.31 -21.21
N VAL A 281 -9.19 4.87 -21.16
CA VAL A 281 -8.52 5.29 -19.92
C VAL A 281 -9.34 6.34 -19.19
N GLU A 282 -10.01 7.24 -19.92
CA GLU A 282 -10.85 8.27 -19.31
C GLU A 282 -12.04 7.61 -18.62
N ARG A 283 -12.75 6.72 -19.32
CA ARG A 283 -13.83 5.92 -18.73
C ARG A 283 -13.36 5.04 -17.58
N LEU A 284 -12.20 4.40 -17.69
CA LEU A 284 -11.63 3.57 -16.62
C LEU A 284 -11.36 4.43 -15.38
N THR A 285 -10.74 5.60 -15.54
CA THR A 285 -10.50 6.53 -14.42
C THR A 285 -11.77 7.13 -13.84
N PHE A 286 -12.87 7.18 -14.60
CA PHE A 286 -14.19 7.61 -14.14
C PHE A 286 -14.96 6.49 -13.42
N GLU A 287 -14.93 5.27 -13.95
CA GLU A 287 -15.50 4.08 -13.30
C GLU A 287 -14.76 3.76 -11.98
N MET A 288 -13.50 4.14 -11.89
CA MET A 288 -12.70 4.09 -10.66
C MET A 288 -12.96 5.27 -9.71
N GLU A 289 -13.59 6.36 -10.16
CA GLU A 289 -13.96 7.51 -9.31
C GLU A 289 -14.93 7.10 -8.22
N ASP A 290 -15.94 6.30 -8.60
CA ASP A 290 -16.81 5.64 -7.64
C ASP A 290 -15.98 4.86 -6.62
N GLU A 291 -15.08 3.98 -7.06
CA GLU A 291 -14.30 3.12 -6.16
C GLU A 291 -13.37 3.92 -5.23
N ILE A 292 -12.81 5.02 -5.72
CA ILE A 292 -12.02 6.00 -4.97
C ILE A 292 -12.90 6.76 -3.96
N GLU A 293 -14.01 7.35 -4.37
CA GLU A 293 -14.92 8.12 -3.49
C GLU A 293 -15.46 7.23 -2.36
N ARG A 294 -15.72 5.96 -2.67
CA ARG A 294 -16.17 4.97 -1.70
C ARG A 294 -15.07 4.61 -0.69
N ALA A 295 -13.81 4.62 -1.13
CA ALA A 295 -12.65 4.47 -0.26
C ALA A 295 -12.34 5.74 0.57
N GLU A 296 -12.58 6.93 0.01
CA GLU A 296 -12.39 8.22 0.69
C GLU A 296 -13.44 8.47 1.78
N ALA A 297 -14.71 8.20 1.49
CA ALA A 297 -15.79 8.26 2.47
C ALA A 297 -15.54 7.33 3.68
N PHE A 298 -14.77 6.27 3.49
CA PHE A 298 -14.32 5.39 4.56
C PHE A 298 -13.24 6.05 5.46
N MET A 299 -12.28 6.77 4.89
CA MET A 299 -11.20 7.41 5.63
C MET A 299 -11.70 8.56 6.51
N GLU A 300 -12.65 9.37 6.02
CA GLU A 300 -13.29 10.42 6.81
C GLU A 300 -13.95 9.85 8.09
N LEU A 301 -14.62 8.70 7.97
CA LEU A 301 -15.25 7.99 9.09
C LEU A 301 -14.27 7.26 10.02
N TYR A 302 -13.04 6.99 9.57
CA TYR A 302 -11.97 6.40 10.38
C TYR A 302 -11.28 7.50 11.21
N ILE A 303 -11.08 8.67 10.61
CA ILE A 303 -10.35 9.80 11.19
C ILE A 303 -11.17 10.54 12.25
N GLU A 304 -12.49 10.67 12.05
CA GLU A 304 -13.40 11.25 13.04
C GLU A 304 -13.48 10.44 14.36
N ASP A 305 -13.17 9.14 14.34
CA ASP A 305 -13.15 8.28 15.53
C ASP A 305 -11.82 8.43 16.30
N THR A 306 -10.67 8.40 15.59
CA THR A 306 -9.34 8.54 16.22
C THR A 306 -9.11 9.92 16.83
N SER A 307 -9.67 10.98 16.23
CA SER A 307 -9.60 12.35 16.78
C SER A 307 -10.46 12.56 18.03
N LYS A 308 -11.47 11.71 18.26
CA LYS A 308 -12.28 11.72 19.50
C LYS A 308 -11.62 10.94 20.63
N GLU A 309 -10.87 9.88 20.31
CA GLU A 309 -10.10 9.11 21.30
C GLU A 309 -8.86 9.86 21.83
N GLU A 310 -8.24 10.74 21.03
CA GLU A 310 -7.10 11.57 21.47
C GLU A 310 -7.51 12.77 22.34
N ASN A 311 -8.80 13.11 22.40
CA ASN A 311 -9.33 14.25 23.16
C ASN A 311 -10.09 13.84 24.44
N CYS A 312 -9.97 12.58 24.87
CA CYS A 312 -10.57 12.06 26.10
C CYS A 312 -9.50 11.49 27.04
#